data_AF-A0A7X9F4Q1-F1
#
_entry.id   AF-A0A7X9F4Q1-F1
#
_cell.length_a   1.000
_cell.length_b   1.000
_cell.length_c   1.000
_cell.angle_alpha   90.00
_cell.angle_beta   90.00
_cell.angle_gamma   90.00
#
_symmetry.space_group_name_H-M   'P 1'
#
loop_
_entity.id
_entity.type
_entity.pdbx_description
1 polymer ?
#
loop_
_entity_poly.entity_id
_entity_poly.type
_entity_poly.pdbx_seq_one_letter_code
_entity_poly.pdbx_strand_id
1 'polypeptide(L)'
;MHEIFIDWSEKFLPWLTDHGVKILIIGVAAWLLNIILARIVIRTVRIAVVRDKDMSEEAELKRENTLIRIFNGALRIVIIVLAVMMMLQEGGIEIG
;
A
#
# COMPACT_ATOMS: atom_id res chain seq x y z
N MET A 1 -15.12 37.22 4.09
CA MET A 1 -13.94 36.54 3.52
C MET A 1 -12.87 36.32 4.58
N HIS A 2 -12.32 37.35 5.25
CA HIS A 2 -11.31 37.17 6.31
C HIS A 2 -11.75 36.27 7.48
N GLU A 3 -12.98 36.42 7.97
CA GLU A 3 -13.47 35.61 9.10
C GLU A 3 -13.60 34.12 8.76
N ILE A 4 -13.91 33.77 7.51
CA ILE A 4 -14.02 32.37 7.05
C ILE A 4 -12.63 31.71 7.02
N PHE A 5 -11.59 32.44 6.61
CA PHE A 5 -10.22 31.91 6.59
C PHE A 5 -9.67 31.69 7.99
N ILE A 6 -9.96 32.60 8.93
CA ILE A 6 -9.51 32.48 10.32
C ILE A 6 -10.19 31.26 10.98
N ASP A 7 -11.51 31.15 10.87
CA ASP A 7 -12.27 30.03 11.45
C ASP A 7 -11.89 28.66 10.83
N TRP A 8 -11.58 28.62 9.53
CA TRP A 8 -11.06 27.41 8.89
C TRP A 8 -9.65 27.05 9.38
N SER A 9 -8.77 28.06 9.54
CA SER A 9 -7.40 27.84 10.02
C SER A 9 -7.34 27.36 11.48
N GLU A 10 -8.20 27.89 12.34
CA GLU A 10 -8.29 27.52 13.76
C GLU A 10 -8.77 26.08 13.97
N LYS A 11 -9.57 25.55 13.04
CA LYS A 11 -10.07 24.16 13.09
C LYS A 11 -9.13 23.17 12.38
N PHE A 12 -8.50 23.60 11.29
CA PHE A 12 -7.62 22.74 10.50
C PHE A 12 -6.26 22.49 11.16
N LEU A 13 -5.66 23.50 11.80
CA LEU A 13 -4.34 23.36 12.44
C LEU A 13 -4.33 22.32 13.60
N PRO A 14 -5.30 22.31 14.53
CA PRO A 14 -5.40 21.29 15.57
C PRO A 14 -5.66 19.89 15.00
N TRP A 15 -6.55 19.76 14.01
CA TRP A 15 -6.83 18.49 13.35
C TRP A 15 -5.59 17.92 12.65
N LEU A 16 -4.84 18.77 11.93
CA LEU A 16 -3.62 18.35 11.24
C LEU A 16 -2.53 17.92 12.21
N THR A 17 -2.40 18.57 13.36
CA THR A 17 -1.40 18.18 14.37
C THR A 17 -1.79 16.93 15.13
N ASP A 18 -3.08 16.76 15.47
CA ASP A 18 -3.58 15.60 16.21
C ASP A 18 -3.64 14.33 15.33
N HIS A 19 -4.06 14.45 14.07
CA HIS A 19 -4.26 13.30 13.18
C HIS A 19 -3.17 13.15 12.11
N GLY A 20 -2.47 14.23 11.76
CA GLY A 20 -1.44 14.18 10.71
C GLY A 20 -0.27 13.26 11.05
N VAL A 21 0.13 13.16 12.32
CA VAL A 21 1.16 12.21 12.76
C VAL A 21 0.72 10.76 12.53
N LYS A 22 -0.53 10.43 12.84
CA LYS A 22 -1.08 9.09 12.62
C LYS A 22 -1.18 8.76 11.14
N ILE A 23 -1.63 9.71 10.32
CA ILE A 23 -1.67 9.59 8.87
C ILE A 23 -0.26 9.31 8.30
N LEU A 24 0.76 10.03 8.79
CA LEU A 24 2.14 9.77 8.42
C LEU A 24 2.60 8.37 8.83
N ILE A 25 2.25 7.91 10.04
CA ILE A 25 2.55 6.56 10.51
C ILE A 25 1.89 5.51 9.61
N ILE A 26 0.62 5.69 9.24
CA ILE A 26 -0.09 4.79 8.30
C ILE A 26 0.63 4.74 6.95
N GLY A 27 1.02 5.90 6.42
CA GLY A 27 1.77 5.97 5.15
C GLY A 27 3.11 5.23 5.21
N VAL A 28 3.89 5.42 6.28
CA VAL A 28 5.17 4.74 6.50
C VAL A 28 4.95 3.23 6.67
N ALA A 29 3.96 2.82 7.46
CA ALA A 29 3.63 1.43 7.67
C ALA A 29 3.19 0.73 6.37
N ALA A 30 2.33 1.36 5.57
CA ALA A 30 1.91 0.87 4.27
C ALA A 30 3.09 0.72 3.30
N TRP A 31 4.00 1.69 3.29
CA TRP A 31 5.22 1.63 2.48
C TRP A 31 6.15 0.49 2.89
N LEU A 32 6.42 0.34 4.19
CA LEU A 32 7.22 -0.76 4.74
C LEU A 32 6.59 -2.12 4.43
N LEU A 33 5.28 -2.25 4.63
CA LEU A 33 4.54 -3.46 4.36
C LEU A 33 4.63 -3.85 2.88
N ASN A 34 4.49 -2.87 1.96
CA ASN A 34 4.62 -3.12 0.53
C ASN A 34 6.01 -3.65 0.16
N ILE A 35 7.09 -3.12 0.77
CA ILE A 35 8.46 -3.61 0.54
C ILE A 35 8.62 -5.05 1.02
N ILE A 36 8.14 -5.35 2.23
CA ILE A 36 8.26 -6.67 2.84
C ILE A 36 7.48 -7.70 2.01
N LEU A 37 6.22 -7.40 1.68
CA LEU A 37 5.36 -8.30 0.92
C LEU A 37 5.88 -8.53 -0.49
N ALA A 38 6.37 -7.50 -1.19
CA ALA A 38 6.96 -7.66 -2.51
C ALA A 38 8.16 -8.63 -2.49
N ARG A 39 8.98 -8.58 -1.44
CA ARG A 39 10.11 -9.51 -1.26
C ARG A 39 9.63 -10.95 -1.01
N ILE A 40 8.56 -11.12 -0.22
CA ILE A 40 7.96 -12.43 0.05
C ILE A 40 7.40 -13.01 -1.25
N VAL A 41 6.65 -12.23 -2.04
CA VAL A 41 6.07 -12.66 -3.32
C VAL A 41 7.13 -13.20 -4.26
N ILE A 42 8.26 -12.49 -4.42
CA ILE A 42 9.36 -12.96 -5.28
C ILE A 42 9.86 -14.32 -4.83
N ARG A 43 10.09 -14.50 -3.53
CA ARG A 43 10.56 -15.79 -2.98
C ARG A 43 9.52 -16.88 -3.16
N THR A 44 8.27 -16.62 -2.84
CA THR A 44 7.19 -17.59 -2.94
C THR A 44 6.95 -18.02 -4.39
N VAL A 45 6.92 -17.09 -5.34
CA VAL A 45 6.71 -17.42 -6.75
C VAL A 45 7.86 -18.27 -7.29
N ARG A 46 9.12 -17.92 -6.97
CA ARG A 46 10.29 -18.70 -7.40
C ARG A 46 10.35 -20.11 -6.81
N ILE A 47 9.75 -20.32 -5.64
CA ILE A 47 9.67 -21.65 -5.01
C ILE A 47 8.48 -22.45 -5.57
N ALA A 48 7.37 -21.77 -5.84
CA ALA A 48 6.12 -22.40 -6.26
C ALA A 48 6.06 -22.74 -7.76
N VAL A 49 6.80 -21.99 -8.60
CA VAL A 49 6.94 -22.34 -10.01
C VAL A 49 7.89 -23.53 -10.10
N VAL A 50 7.32 -24.72 -10.33
CA VAL A 50 8.08 -25.96 -10.48
C VAL A 50 8.69 -26.02 -11.88
N ARG A 51 9.99 -26.32 -11.95
CA ARG A 51 10.69 -26.64 -13.20
C ARG A 51 9.97 -27.75 -13.94
N ASP A 52 9.40 -27.41 -15.09
CA ASP A 52 8.94 -28.40 -16.03
C ASP A 52 10.14 -28.90 -16.85
N LYS A 53 10.24 -30.23 -17.03
CA LYS A 53 11.41 -30.85 -17.68
C LYS A 53 11.52 -30.48 -19.15
N ASP A 54 10.39 -30.12 -19.76
CA ASP A 54 10.27 -29.77 -21.18
C ASP A 54 10.28 -28.25 -21.41
N MET A 55 10.36 -27.44 -20.36
CA MET A 55 10.34 -25.98 -20.44
C MET A 55 11.77 -25.41 -20.37
N SER A 56 12.10 -24.49 -21.28
CA SER A 56 13.37 -23.78 -21.24
C SER A 56 13.43 -22.87 -20.00
N GLU A 57 14.63 -22.63 -19.48
CA GLU A 57 14.86 -21.73 -18.33
C GLU A 57 14.30 -20.32 -18.60
N GLU A 58 14.37 -19.86 -19.86
CA GLU A 58 13.82 -18.57 -20.26
C GLU A 58 12.29 -18.51 -20.17
N ALA A 59 11.60 -19.58 -20.57
CA ALA A 59 10.15 -19.67 -20.47
C ALA A 59 9.69 -19.73 -19.00
N GLU A 60 10.45 -20.39 -18.13
CA GLU A 60 10.23 -20.41 -16.68
C GLU A 60 10.32 -18.99 -16.08
N LEU A 61 11.44 -18.31 -16.34
CA LEU A 61 11.68 -16.94 -15.86
C LEU A 61 10.60 -15.97 -16.36
N LYS A 62 10.15 -16.11 -17.61
CA LYS A 62 9.07 -15.28 -18.14
C LYS A 62 7.77 -15.47 -17.36
N ARG A 63 7.47 -16.72 -16.98
CA ARG A 63 6.27 -17.08 -16.23
C ARG A 63 6.34 -16.59 -14.78
N GLU A 64 7.47 -16.80 -14.12
CA GLU A 64 7.74 -16.24 -12.78
C GLU A 64 7.57 -14.71 -12.77
N ASN A 65 8.21 -14.00 -13.70
CA ASN A 65 8.17 -12.54 -13.77
C ASN A 65 6.75 -12.02 -14.01
N THR A 66 5.96 -12.73 -14.82
CA THR A 66 4.55 -12.40 -15.04
C THR A 66 3.74 -12.53 -13.75
N LEU A 67 3.89 -13.65 -13.04
CA LEU A 67 3.19 -13.88 -11.77
C LEU A 67 3.62 -12.87 -10.71
N ILE A 68 4.92 -12.65 -10.54
CA ILE A 68 5.47 -11.63 -9.62
C ILE A 68 4.87 -10.26 -9.92
N ARG A 69 4.79 -9.88 -11.20
CA ARG A 69 4.23 -8.59 -11.61
C ARG A 69 2.75 -8.47 -11.23
N ILE A 70 1.94 -9.51 -11.48
CA ILE A 70 0.51 -9.51 -11.16
C ILE A 70 0.29 -9.44 -9.65
N PHE A 71 0.97 -10.30 -8.88
CA PHE A 71 0.84 -10.31 -7.42
C PHE A 71 1.30 -9.01 -6.78
N ASN A 72 2.45 -8.47 -7.19
CA ASN A 72 2.92 -7.19 -6.67
C ASN A 72 1.96 -6.04 -7.05
N GLY A 73 1.39 -6.06 -8.26
CA GLY A 73 0.39 -5.10 -8.68
C GLY A 73 -0.88 -5.15 -7.81
N ALA A 74 -1.42 -6.35 -7.60
CA ALA A 74 -2.60 -6.56 -6.77
C ALA A 74 -2.35 -6.15 -5.30
N LEU A 75 -1.23 -6.58 -4.72
CA LEU A 75 -0.85 -6.22 -3.35
C LEU A 75 -0.72 -4.71 -3.18
N ARG A 76 -0.08 -4.03 -4.13
CA ARG A 76 0.05 -2.57 -4.09
C ARG A 76 -1.32 -1.88 -4.08
N ILE A 77 -2.26 -2.33 -4.91
CA ILE A 77 -3.62 -1.77 -4.93
C ILE A 77 -4.31 -2.00 -3.59
N VAL A 78 -4.27 -3.22 -3.06
CA VAL A 78 -4.89 -3.55 -1.76
C VAL A 78 -4.30 -2.70 -0.64
N ILE A 79 -2.97 -2.57 -0.57
CA ILE A 79 -2.29 -1.76 0.45
C ILE A 79 -2.70 -0.30 0.35
N ILE A 80 -2.79 0.26 -0.86
CA ILE A 80 -3.23 1.65 -1.06
C ILE A 80 -4.68 1.83 -0.59
N VAL A 81 -5.58 0.92 -0.97
CA VAL A 81 -6.99 0.98 -0.56
C VAL A 81 -7.12 0.91 0.96
N LEU A 82 -6.41 -0.02 1.61
CA LEU A 82 -6.39 -0.13 3.07
C LEU A 82 -5.81 1.13 3.74
N ALA A 83 -4.69 1.65 3.23
CA ALA A 83 -4.07 2.86 3.75
C ALA A 83 -4.99 4.07 3.64
N VAL A 84 -5.66 4.25 2.49
CA VAL A 84 -6.65 5.32 2.29
C VAL A 84 -7.82 5.17 3.25
N MET A 85 -8.38 3.96 3.40
CA MET A 85 -9.47 3.73 4.35
C MET A 85 -9.06 4.04 5.80
N MET A 86 -7.86 3.61 6.22
CA MET A 86 -7.33 3.92 7.55
C MET A 86 -7.12 5.43 7.75
N MET A 87 -6.62 6.14 6.74
CA MET A 87 -6.48 7.59 6.78
C MET A 87 -7.83 8.31 6.89
N LEU A 88 -8.86 7.83 6.19
CA LEU A 88 -10.22 8.38 6.27
C LEU A 88 -10.85 8.16 7.66
N GLN A 89 -10.67 6.98 8.25
CA GLN A 89 -11.11 6.69 9.62
C GLN A 89 -10.47 7.62 10.64
N GLU A 90 -9.15 7.83 10.57
CA GLU A 90 -8.47 8.82 11.42
C GLU A 90 -8.95 10.24 11.15
N GLY A 91 -9.42 10.55 9.94
CA GLY A 91 -10.02 11.83 9.60
C GLY A 91 -11.44 12.06 10.14
N GLY A 92 -12.00 11.12 10.90
CA GLY A 92 -13.36 11.21 11.46
C GLY A 92 -14.46 10.73 10.51
N ILE A 93 -14.10 10.07 9.40
CA ILE A 93 -15.08 9.41 8.53
C ILE A 93 -15.19 7.96 9.01
N GLU A 94 -16.27 7.65 9.72
CA GLU A 94 -16.58 6.27 10.09
C GLU A 94 -16.73 5.43 8.82
N ILE A 95 -15.88 4.41 8.71
CA ILE A 95 -16.00 3.37 7.69
C ILE A 95 -16.57 2.15 8.41
N GLY A 96 -17.88 1.93 8.26
CA GLY A 96 -18.64 0.87 8.91
C GLY A 96 -20.13 1.10 8.81
#